data_AF-A0A428MUG7-F1
#
_entry.id   AF-A0A428MUG7-F1
#
_cell.length_a   1.000
_cell.length_b   1.000
_cell.length_c   1.000
_cell.angle_alpha   90.00
_cell.angle_beta   90.00
_cell.angle_gamma   90.00
#
_symmetry.space_group_name_H-M   'P 1'
#
loop_
_entity.id
_entity.type
_entity.pdbx_description
1 polymer ?
#
loop_
_entity_poly.entity_id
_entity_poly.type
_entity_poly.pdbx_seq_one_letter_code
_entity_poly.pdbx_strand_id
1 'polypeptide(L)'
;MKKLGITVFAAVLLWSLPTTVGANNHSDQIPDHVAERVPAQAGFSDTDDDYWASESIGKMQTKGIFQGYDDGTFRPSNHVTRMQTIITTVRLLGLEEEAQKRMLKPRFP
;
A
#
# COMPACT_ATOMS: atom_id res chain seq x y z
N MET A 1 36.61 -49.37 -11.83
CA MET A 1 35.22 -49.55 -12.31
C MET A 1 34.29 -49.55 -11.10
N LYS A 2 33.11 -48.90 -11.21
CA LYS A 2 31.96 -48.80 -10.26
C LYS A 2 31.77 -47.44 -9.53
N LYS A 3 31.19 -46.50 -10.28
CA LYS A 3 30.06 -45.56 -10.04
C LYS A 3 29.68 -45.02 -8.62
N LEU A 4 29.51 -43.67 -8.59
CA LEU A 4 28.42 -42.80 -8.07
C LEU A 4 28.10 -42.66 -6.56
N GLY A 5 27.93 -41.39 -6.11
CA GLY A 5 27.20 -40.96 -4.90
C GLY A 5 27.50 -39.49 -4.54
N ILE A 6 26.66 -38.51 -4.95
CA ILE A 6 25.63 -37.77 -4.16
C ILE A 6 26.17 -36.59 -3.30
N THR A 7 25.68 -35.39 -3.66
CA THR A 7 25.61 -34.06 -3.01
C THR A 7 25.39 -34.14 -1.47
N VAL A 8 25.73 -33.21 -0.56
CA VAL A 8 25.42 -31.76 -0.45
C VAL A 8 26.14 -31.15 0.79
N PHE A 9 26.24 -29.81 0.80
CA PHE A 9 26.08 -28.88 1.93
C PHE A 9 27.30 -28.13 2.52
N ALA A 10 27.25 -26.81 2.29
CA ALA A 10 27.59 -25.70 3.19
C ALA A 10 29.08 -25.34 3.41
N ALA A 11 29.53 -24.28 2.74
CA ALA A 11 30.62 -23.42 3.22
C ALA A 11 30.23 -21.95 3.02
N VAL A 12 29.65 -21.35 4.07
CA VAL A 12 29.49 -19.90 4.22
C VAL A 12 30.88 -19.32 4.45
N LEU A 13 31.41 -18.57 3.48
CA LEU A 13 32.66 -17.82 3.62
C LEU A 13 32.37 -16.32 3.76
N LEU A 14 32.84 -15.82 4.90
CA LEU A 14 32.92 -14.45 5.37
C LEU A 14 33.44 -13.47 4.30
N TRP A 15 32.73 -12.36 4.06
CA TRP A 15 33.39 -11.12 3.65
C TRP A 15 32.63 -9.87 4.10
N SER A 16 33.39 -8.98 4.75
CA SER A 16 33.16 -7.54 4.93
C SER A 16 32.01 -7.07 5.81
N LEU A 17 32.33 -6.82 7.08
CA LEU A 17 31.68 -5.77 7.85
C LEU A 17 32.29 -4.40 7.46
N PRO A 18 31.49 -3.39 7.07
CA PRO A 18 31.90 -2.01 7.22
C PRO A 18 31.55 -1.51 8.62
N THR A 19 32.57 -1.09 9.37
CA THR A 19 32.45 -0.22 10.54
C THR A 19 32.25 1.21 10.08
N THR A 20 31.22 1.92 10.55
CA THR A 20 31.25 3.40 10.75
C THR A 20 29.90 3.87 11.33
N VAL A 21 29.92 4.36 12.58
CA VAL A 21 29.84 5.76 13.07
C VAL A 21 28.41 6.20 13.36
N GLY A 22 28.19 6.55 14.62
CA GLY A 22 26.93 7.12 15.10
C GLY A 22 26.67 8.50 14.52
N ALA A 23 25.42 8.69 14.09
CA ALA A 23 24.76 9.98 14.09
C ALA A 23 23.53 9.83 14.99
N ASN A 24 23.63 10.44 16.15
CA ASN A 24 22.57 10.71 17.09
C ASN A 24 21.61 11.75 16.48
N ASN A 25 20.60 11.25 15.76
CA ASN A 25 19.57 12.07 15.14
C ASN A 25 18.40 12.22 16.10
N HIS A 26 18.42 13.29 16.91
CA HIS A 26 17.36 13.64 17.85
C HIS A 26 16.23 14.47 17.18
N SER A 27 15.76 14.07 15.98
CA SER A 27 14.67 14.78 15.29
C SER A 27 13.65 13.93 14.53
N ASP A 28 13.84 12.61 14.38
CA ASP A 28 13.10 11.82 13.37
C ASP A 28 12.18 10.75 13.97
N GLN A 29 11.40 11.12 14.99
CA GLN A 29 10.29 10.28 15.47
C GLN A 29 8.95 10.97 15.18
N ILE A 30 8.74 11.35 13.92
CA ILE A 30 7.39 11.26 13.36
C ILE A 30 7.30 9.83 12.86
N PRO A 31 6.50 8.94 13.48
CA PRO A 31 6.33 7.62 12.90
C PRO A 31 5.77 7.81 11.50
N ASP A 32 6.49 7.29 10.50
CA ASP A 32 6.11 7.29 9.10
C ASP A 32 4.90 6.38 8.86
N HIS A 33 3.78 6.60 9.55
CA HIS A 33 2.50 5.99 9.21
C HIS A 33 1.91 6.63 7.94
N VAL A 34 2.78 7.00 6.99
CA VAL A 34 2.50 6.78 5.59
C VAL A 34 2.31 5.27 5.49
N ALA A 35 1.07 4.84 5.75
CA ALA A 35 0.67 3.44 5.73
C ALA A 35 1.41 2.80 4.57
N GLU A 36 2.29 1.85 4.90
CA GLU A 36 2.98 1.05 3.90
C GLU A 36 1.85 0.55 2.99
N ARG A 37 1.72 1.19 1.82
CA ARG A 37 0.57 0.96 0.96
C ARG A 37 0.81 -0.44 0.46
N VAL A 38 0.18 -1.41 1.12
CA VAL A 38 0.13 -2.80 0.68
C VAL A 38 -0.13 -2.70 -0.82
N PRO A 39 0.76 -3.25 -1.67
CA PRO A 39 0.64 -3.06 -3.11
C PRO A 39 -0.78 -3.47 -3.48
N ALA A 40 -1.55 -2.51 -4.00
CA ALA A 40 -2.94 -2.76 -4.35
C ALA A 40 -2.95 -3.98 -5.26
N GLN A 41 -3.61 -5.05 -4.82
CA GLN A 41 -3.80 -6.25 -5.62
C GLN A 41 -4.33 -5.79 -6.99
N ALA A 42 -3.69 -6.18 -8.09
CA ALA A 42 -4.12 -5.72 -9.41
C ALA A 42 -5.53 -6.22 -9.70
N GLY A 43 -6.50 -5.32 -9.75
CA GLY A 43 -7.91 -5.63 -9.96
C GLY A 43 -8.68 -5.97 -8.69
N PHE A 44 -10.01 -5.96 -8.81
CA PHE A 44 -10.94 -6.41 -7.77
C PHE A 44 -11.59 -7.72 -8.22
N SER A 45 -11.87 -8.63 -7.29
CA SER A 45 -12.35 -9.99 -7.63
C SER A 45 -13.74 -10.03 -8.26
N ASP A 46 -14.50 -8.95 -8.18
CA ASP A 46 -15.87 -8.79 -8.66
C ASP A 46 -15.99 -7.75 -9.79
N THR A 47 -14.89 -7.46 -10.47
CA THR A 47 -14.86 -6.59 -11.66
C THR A 47 -14.28 -7.38 -12.83
N ASP A 48 -15.16 -7.90 -13.69
CA ASP A 48 -14.76 -8.62 -14.89
C ASP A 48 -14.00 -7.72 -15.87
N ASP A 49 -13.09 -8.30 -16.66
CA ASP A 49 -12.27 -7.58 -17.63
C ASP A 49 -13.10 -6.90 -18.74
N ASP A 50 -14.28 -7.44 -19.05
CA ASP A 50 -15.23 -6.90 -20.04
C ASP A 50 -16.21 -5.88 -19.45
N TYR A 51 -16.16 -5.64 -18.12
CA TYR A 51 -16.95 -4.59 -17.50
C TYR A 51 -16.54 -3.23 -18.05
N TRP A 52 -17.52 -2.45 -18.53
CA TRP A 52 -17.29 -1.17 -19.22
C TRP A 52 -16.42 -0.17 -18.44
N ALA A 53 -16.39 -0.26 -17.10
CA ALA A 53 -15.60 0.60 -16.23
C ALA A 53 -14.31 -0.04 -15.72
N SER A 54 -14.00 -1.30 -16.08
CA SER A 54 -12.87 -2.07 -15.55
C SER A 54 -11.54 -1.29 -15.65
N GLU A 55 -11.26 -0.73 -16.82
CA GLU A 55 -10.05 0.08 -17.04
C GLU A 55 -10.00 1.33 -16.12
N SER A 56 -11.12 2.01 -15.95
CA SER A 56 -11.21 3.20 -15.11
C SER A 56 -11.04 2.85 -13.63
N ILE A 57 -11.66 1.75 -13.19
CA ILE A 57 -11.55 1.23 -11.83
C ILE A 57 -10.10 0.86 -11.53
N GLY A 58 -9.44 0.10 -12.41
CA GLY A 58 -8.04 -0.30 -12.26
C GLY A 58 -7.07 0.89 -12.25
N LYS A 59 -7.31 1.91 -13.08
CA LYS A 59 -6.53 3.16 -13.05
C LYS A 59 -6.65 3.90 -11.71
N MET A 60 -7.87 3.99 -11.17
CA MET A 60 -8.11 4.65 -9.89
C MET A 60 -7.58 3.82 -8.70
N GLN A 61 -7.60 2.50 -8.81
CA GLN A 61 -7.00 1.58 -7.84
C GLN A 61 -5.48 1.75 -7.79
N THR A 62 -4.82 1.77 -8.94
CA THR A 62 -3.36 2.00 -9.04
C THR A 62 -2.95 3.36 -8.43
N LYS A 63 -3.83 4.36 -8.50
CA LYS A 63 -3.62 5.67 -7.87
C LYS A 63 -3.93 5.70 -6.37
N GLY A 64 -4.43 4.61 -5.79
CA GLY A 64 -4.85 4.52 -4.39
C GLY A 64 -6.15 5.28 -4.07
N ILE A 65 -6.89 5.72 -5.09
CA ILE A 65 -8.15 6.46 -4.95
C ILE A 65 -9.26 5.49 -4.56
N PHE A 66 -9.37 4.38 -5.30
CA PHE A 66 -10.22 3.25 -4.94
C PHE A 66 -9.40 2.19 -4.23
N GLN A 67 -9.86 1.77 -3.06
CA GLN A 67 -9.20 0.74 -2.25
C GLN A 67 -10.02 -0.55 -2.17
N GLY A 68 -11.29 -0.51 -2.59
CA GLY A 68 -12.23 -1.62 -2.45
C GLY A 68 -12.58 -1.89 -0.99
N TYR A 69 -12.98 -3.12 -0.73
CA TYR A 69 -13.29 -3.65 0.59
C TYR A 69 -12.21 -4.65 1.02
N ASP A 70 -12.16 -4.96 2.32
CA ASP A 70 -11.16 -5.88 2.89
C ASP A 70 -11.25 -7.31 2.32
N ASP A 71 -12.39 -7.67 1.71
CA ASP A 71 -12.61 -8.96 1.04
C ASP A 71 -12.07 -9.00 -0.41
N GLY A 72 -11.47 -7.90 -0.89
CA GLY A 72 -10.91 -7.79 -2.25
C GLY A 72 -11.92 -7.36 -3.32
N THR A 73 -13.14 -6.97 -2.94
CA THR A 73 -14.20 -6.53 -3.87
C THR A 73 -14.23 -5.02 -4.09
N PHE A 74 -14.82 -4.57 -5.20
CA PHE A 74 -15.15 -3.17 -5.51
C PHE A 74 -16.64 -2.86 -5.36
N ARG A 75 -17.49 -3.85 -5.67
CA ARG A 75 -18.95 -3.81 -5.67
C ARG A 75 -19.51 -2.77 -6.65
N PRO A 76 -19.22 -2.88 -7.96
CA PRO A 76 -19.53 -1.85 -8.96
C PRO A 76 -21.03 -1.56 -9.11
N SER A 77 -21.91 -2.51 -8.75
CA SER A 77 -23.37 -2.35 -8.82
C SER A 77 -24.00 -1.77 -7.55
N ASN A 78 -23.24 -1.59 -6.48
CA ASN A 78 -23.77 -1.05 -5.22
C ASN A 78 -23.92 0.46 -5.27
N HIS A 79 -24.89 0.98 -4.50
CA HIS A 79 -25.01 2.41 -4.28
C HIS A 79 -23.81 2.96 -3.50
N VAL A 80 -23.30 4.09 -3.94
CA VAL A 80 -22.22 4.81 -3.26
C VAL A 80 -22.81 5.66 -2.12
N THR A 81 -22.25 5.53 -0.93
CA THR A 81 -22.65 6.34 0.22
C THR A 81 -22.06 7.75 0.14
N ARG A 82 -22.71 8.73 0.78
CA ARG A 82 -22.19 10.10 0.89
C ARG A 82 -20.76 10.14 1.42
N MET A 83 -20.45 9.30 2.40
CA MET A 83 -19.10 9.25 2.97
C MET A 83 -18.07 8.68 2.01
N GLN A 84 -18.40 7.60 1.29
CA GLN A 84 -17.51 7.05 0.26
C GLN A 84 -17.22 8.07 -0.84
N THR A 85 -18.23 8.84 -1.27
CA THR A 85 -18.04 9.92 -2.24
C THR A 85 -17.06 10.97 -1.72
N ILE A 86 -17.24 11.43 -0.48
CA ILE A 86 -16.36 12.44 0.13
C ILE A 86 -14.92 11.91 0.24
N ILE A 87 -14.75 10.70 0.78
CA ILE A 87 -13.42 10.08 0.95
C ILE A 87 -12.71 9.94 -0.40
N THR A 88 -13.41 9.41 -1.41
CA THR A 88 -12.87 9.26 -2.77
C THR A 88 -12.51 10.62 -3.38
N THR A 89 -13.32 11.64 -3.16
CA THR A 89 -13.06 12.99 -3.69
C THR A 89 -11.83 13.61 -3.02
N VAL A 90 -11.70 13.47 -1.70
CA VAL A 90 -10.51 13.96 -0.96
C VAL A 90 -9.23 13.29 -1.47
N ARG A 91 -9.26 11.96 -1.67
CA ARG A 91 -8.18 11.19 -2.30
C ARG A 91 -7.85 11.69 -3.71
N LEU A 92 -8.87 11.84 -4.54
CA LEU A 92 -8.72 12.30 -5.92
C LEU A 92 -8.07 13.68 -6.00
N LEU A 93 -8.39 14.58 -5.06
CA LEU A 93 -7.83 15.93 -4.99
C LEU A 93 -6.48 15.99 -4.27
N GLY A 94 -5.99 14.89 -3.70
CA GLY A 94 -4.75 14.86 -2.92
C GLY A 94 -4.83 15.63 -1.60
N LEU A 95 -6.03 15.75 -1.01
CA LEU A 95 -6.28 16.55 0.19
C LEU A 95 -6.28 15.72 1.48
N GLU A 96 -5.81 14.47 1.45
CA GLU A 96 -5.86 13.54 2.59
C GLU A 96 -5.06 14.07 3.79
N GLU A 97 -3.84 14.52 3.56
CA GLU A 97 -2.95 15.06 4.59
C GLU A 97 -3.55 16.30 5.25
N GLU A 98 -4.13 17.20 4.47
CA GLU A 98 -4.77 18.41 5.00
C GLU A 98 -6.04 18.05 5.79
N ALA A 99 -6.84 17.11 5.30
CA ALA A 99 -8.02 16.62 6.00
C ALA A 99 -7.64 16.02 7.35
N GLN A 100 -6.62 15.15 7.40
CA GLN A 100 -6.10 14.56 8.63
C GLN A 100 -5.57 15.63 9.59
N LYS A 101 -4.74 16.56 9.10
CA LYS A 101 -4.22 17.67 9.92
C LYS A 101 -5.35 18.52 10.52
N ARG A 102 -6.41 18.78 9.76
CA ARG A 102 -7.60 19.52 10.22
C ARG A 102 -8.44 18.74 11.22
N MET A 103 -8.35 17.40 11.24
CA MET A 103 -9.00 16.55 12.26
C MET A 103 -8.18 16.54 13.55
N LEU A 104 -6.85 16.55 13.46
CA LEU A 104 -5.95 16.58 14.62
C LEU A 104 -5.95 17.91 15.36
N LYS A 105 -6.33 19.01 14.71
CA LYS A 105 -6.49 20.32 15.36
C LYS A 105 -7.92 20.47 15.91
N PRO A 106 -8.13 20.58 17.24
CA PRO A 106 -9.45 20.83 17.82
C PRO A 106 -10.05 22.10 17.22
N ARG A 107 -11.27 21.99 16.68
CA ARG A 107 -11.97 23.12 16.04
C ARG A 107 -12.76 23.98 17.01
N PHE A 108 -12.84 23.58 18.28
CA PHE A 108 -13.62 24.27 19.30
C PHE A 108 -12.68 24.68 20.44
N PRO A 109 -12.69 25.97 20.83
CA PRO A 109 -12.06 26.39 22.07
C PRO A 109 -12.77 25.82 23.30
#